data_AF-A0AAW0QL86-F1
#
_entry.id   AF-A0AAW0QL86-F1
#
_cell.length_a   1.000
_cell.length_b   1.000
_cell.length_c   1.000
_cell.angle_alpha   90.00
_cell.angle_beta   90.00
_cell.angle_gamma   90.00
#
_symmetry.space_group_name_H-M   'P 1'
#
loop_
_entity.id
_entity.type
_entity.pdbx_description
1 polymer ?
#
loop_
_entity_poly.entity_id
_entity_poly.type
_entity_poly.pdbx_seq_one_letter_code
_entity_poly.pdbx_strand_id
1 'polypeptide(L)'
;MASSNRRNRFDIGAALDFAIQNGLSERSTIDEHVVRKKLQRKNKEAYEREMKLWESYTLRFPESDPRNVRTMKHFAKVVGMTIPGRLDKTGKATTWSVRNKMRRFYNMWERDYKVSIPEEVKLLVAPYVDGELVDKLGLSREKRRPTFLTIANYVHLQEQLWTRDHHDYVHEGSRVDSANLLNTHCFTSARLKEVCQAIYKDIICMIGWKDGEPEFKVDFKREHTKGMQDTPKKPEHPLVEKIKGEDGPPPLFAQPILH
;
A
#
# COMPACT_ATOMS: atom_id res chain seq x y z
N MET A 1 5.36 -32.64 45.12
CA MET A 1 5.00 -32.55 43.69
C MET A 1 5.61 -31.28 43.12
N ALA A 2 6.82 -31.37 42.56
CA ALA A 2 7.50 -30.24 41.94
C ALA A 2 7.17 -30.24 40.43
N SER A 3 6.34 -29.29 40.01
CA SER A 3 6.09 -29.01 38.59
C SER A 3 7.37 -28.42 37.99
N SER A 4 8.09 -29.21 37.19
CA SER A 4 9.31 -28.74 36.54
C SER A 4 8.94 -27.75 35.43
N ASN A 5 9.35 -26.50 35.63
CA ASN A 5 9.34 -25.43 34.66
C ASN A 5 10.29 -25.80 33.49
N ARG A 6 9.79 -26.50 32.46
CA ARG A 6 10.54 -26.72 31.20
C ARG A 6 10.56 -25.42 30.38
N ARG A 7 11.43 -24.49 30.76
CA ARG A 7 12.03 -23.60 29.77
C ARG A 7 13.12 -24.40 29.07
N ASN A 8 12.77 -25.02 27.94
CA ASN A 8 13.77 -25.58 27.02
C ASN A 8 14.78 -24.45 26.71
N ARG A 9 15.98 -24.54 27.27
CA ARG A 9 17.12 -23.80 26.76
C ARG A 9 17.40 -24.39 25.39
N PHE A 10 17.09 -23.64 24.34
CA PHE A 10 17.52 -23.95 22.99
C PHE A 10 19.05 -24.04 23.02
N ASP A 11 19.60 -25.25 22.91
CA ASP A 11 21.04 -25.42 22.77
C ASP A 11 21.43 -24.98 21.37
N ILE A 12 22.08 -23.81 21.30
CA ILE A 12 22.45 -23.14 20.05
C ILE A 12 23.52 -23.96 19.31
N GLY A 13 24.40 -24.66 20.03
CA GLY A 13 25.43 -25.51 19.44
C GLY A 13 24.82 -26.73 18.75
N ALA A 14 23.94 -27.44 19.46
CA ALA A 14 23.21 -28.58 18.90
C ALA A 14 22.36 -28.20 17.67
N ALA A 15 21.80 -26.98 17.63
CA ALA A 15 21.07 -26.48 16.48
C ALA A 15 21.96 -26.26 15.24
N LEU A 16 23.20 -25.79 15.43
CA LEU A 16 24.17 -25.61 14.34
C LEU A 16 24.64 -26.96 13.79
N ASP A 17 24.97 -27.90 14.67
CA ASP A 17 25.40 -29.25 14.28
C ASP A 17 24.29 -29.98 13.51
N PHE A 18 23.04 -29.83 13.97
CA PHE A 18 21.88 -30.33 13.25
C PHE A 18 21.76 -29.70 11.86
N ALA A 19 21.96 -28.39 11.72
CA ALA A 19 21.91 -27.73 10.42
C ALA A 19 23.01 -28.24 9.47
N ILE A 20 24.24 -28.45 9.95
CA ILE A 20 25.35 -29.02 9.19
C ILE A 20 25.03 -30.45 8.73
N GLN A 21 24.52 -31.30 9.63
CA GLN A 21 24.11 -32.67 9.28
C GLN A 21 22.98 -32.72 8.25
N ASN A 22 22.10 -31.71 8.25
CA ASN A 22 21.01 -31.57 7.28
C ASN A 22 21.42 -30.84 5.99
N GLY A 23 22.73 -30.68 5.74
CA GLY A 23 23.25 -30.20 4.46
C GLY A 23 23.41 -28.68 4.36
N LEU A 24 23.60 -27.97 5.49
CA LEU A 24 24.06 -26.58 5.46
C LEU A 24 25.40 -26.51 4.72
N SER A 25 25.39 -25.84 3.57
CA SER A 25 26.56 -25.71 2.71
C SER A 25 27.51 -24.60 3.18
N GLU A 26 28.74 -24.65 2.66
CA GLU A 26 29.75 -23.62 2.91
C GLU A 26 29.27 -22.23 2.49
N ARG A 27 29.69 -21.19 3.21
CA ARG A 27 29.25 -19.80 2.97
C ARG A 27 29.54 -19.33 1.54
N SER A 28 30.60 -19.85 0.92
CA SER A 28 30.99 -19.54 -0.46
C SER A 28 29.97 -19.97 -1.51
N THR A 29 29.03 -20.86 -1.16
CA THR A 29 27.93 -21.29 -2.04
C THR A 29 26.74 -20.32 -2.04
N ILE A 30 26.73 -19.34 -1.13
CA ILE A 30 25.65 -18.37 -0.98
C ILE A 30 26.00 -17.12 -1.79
N ASP A 31 25.05 -16.67 -2.64
CA ASP A 31 25.16 -15.42 -3.39
C ASP A 31 25.33 -14.23 -2.43
N GLU A 32 26.39 -13.44 -2.63
CA GLU A 32 26.69 -12.23 -1.85
C GLU A 32 25.75 -11.06 -2.18
N HIS A 33 25.00 -11.14 -3.27
CA HIS A 33 24.13 -10.07 -3.72
C HIS A 33 22.88 -9.93 -2.85
N VAL A 34 22.48 -8.67 -2.63
CA VAL A 34 21.28 -8.36 -1.85
C VAL A 34 20.02 -8.88 -2.57
N VAL A 35 19.36 -9.85 -1.95
CA VAL A 35 18.11 -10.41 -2.45
C VAL A 35 16.96 -9.43 -2.21
N ARG A 36 16.34 -8.95 -3.30
CA ARG A 36 15.15 -8.08 -3.22
C ARG A 36 13.90 -8.78 -3.73
N LYS A 37 12.77 -8.58 -3.06
CA LYS A 37 11.44 -9.06 -3.48
C LYS A 37 11.17 -8.69 -4.95
N LYS A 38 10.66 -9.66 -5.74
CA LYS A 38 10.32 -9.46 -7.15
C LYS A 38 9.31 -8.33 -7.33
N LEU A 39 9.56 -7.43 -8.29
CA LEU A 39 8.63 -6.36 -8.62
C LEU A 39 7.39 -6.95 -9.31
N GLN A 40 6.20 -6.49 -8.90
CA GLN A 40 4.97 -6.76 -9.64
C GLN A 40 5.01 -6.05 -11.00
N ARG A 41 4.44 -6.68 -12.04
CA ARG A 41 4.43 -6.15 -13.42
C ARG A 41 4.02 -4.67 -13.48
N LYS A 42 2.92 -4.31 -12.83
CA LYS A 42 2.39 -2.93 -12.77
C LYS A 42 3.38 -1.91 -12.18
N ASN A 43 4.25 -2.35 -11.27
CA ASN A 43 5.25 -1.47 -10.65
C ASN A 43 6.52 -1.36 -11.50
N LYS A 44 6.81 -2.34 -12.36
CA LYS A 44 8.04 -2.40 -13.16
C LYS A 44 8.16 -1.19 -14.08
N GLU A 45 7.09 -0.85 -14.79
CA GLU A 45 7.05 0.33 -15.68
C GLU A 45 7.39 1.63 -14.97
N ALA A 46 6.94 1.79 -13.72
CA ALA A 46 7.23 2.99 -12.94
C ALA A 46 8.70 3.10 -12.54
N TYR A 47 9.38 1.97 -12.36
CA TYR A 47 10.80 1.92 -12.06
C TYR A 47 11.64 2.11 -13.33
N GLU A 48 11.25 1.43 -14.42
CA GLU A 48 11.88 1.56 -15.74
C GLU A 48 11.84 3.01 -16.24
N ARG A 49 10.76 3.75 -15.99
CA ARG A 49 10.70 5.19 -16.31
C ARG A 49 11.77 6.02 -15.59
N GLU A 50 12.04 5.73 -14.31
CA GLU A 50 13.10 6.47 -13.60
C GLU A 50 14.50 6.06 -14.08
N MET A 51 14.69 4.79 -14.46
CA MET A 51 15.93 4.32 -15.08
C MET A 51 16.19 4.97 -16.44
N LYS A 52 15.17 5.08 -17.31
CA LYS A 52 15.31 5.78 -18.59
C LYS A 52 15.70 7.24 -18.43
N LEU A 53 15.17 7.90 -17.39
CA LEU A 53 15.58 9.27 -17.05
C LEU A 53 17.04 9.32 -16.59
N TRP A 54 17.47 8.33 -15.81
CA TRP A 54 18.86 8.19 -15.40
C TRP A 54 19.80 7.93 -16.60
N GLU A 55 19.45 7.02 -17.50
CA GLU A 55 20.21 6.76 -18.74
C GLU A 55 20.33 8.04 -19.59
N SER A 56 19.24 8.79 -19.73
CA SER A 56 19.25 10.08 -20.43
C SER A 56 20.14 11.12 -19.73
N TYR A 57 20.22 11.05 -18.40
CA TYR A 57 21.06 11.89 -17.58
C TYR A 57 22.55 11.54 -17.74
N THR A 58 22.91 10.25 -17.71
CA THR A 58 24.32 9.81 -17.86
C THR A 58 24.87 10.09 -19.27
N LEU A 59 24.03 10.12 -20.29
CA LEU A 59 24.43 10.58 -21.63
C LEU A 59 24.90 12.04 -21.66
N ARG A 60 24.32 12.90 -20.82
CA ARG A 60 24.68 14.33 -20.73
C ARG A 60 25.73 14.62 -19.66
N PHE A 61 25.82 13.78 -18.65
CA PHE A 61 26.78 13.87 -17.57
C PHE A 61 27.52 12.52 -17.46
N PRO A 62 28.49 12.26 -18.37
CA PRO A 62 29.28 11.04 -18.32
C PRO A 62 29.94 10.85 -16.95
N GLU A 63 30.28 9.60 -16.60
CA GLU A 63 30.92 9.24 -15.32
C GLU A 63 30.06 9.49 -14.06
N SER A 64 28.77 9.79 -14.25
CA SER A 64 27.84 9.93 -13.14
C SER A 64 27.65 8.61 -12.38
N ASP A 65 28.07 8.60 -11.12
CA ASP A 65 27.88 7.47 -10.20
C ASP A 65 26.80 7.77 -9.14
N PRO A 66 25.75 6.92 -9.01
CA PRO A 66 24.71 7.12 -8.01
C PRO A 66 25.14 6.84 -6.57
N ARG A 67 26.35 6.32 -6.35
CA ARG A 67 26.99 6.21 -5.04
C ARG A 67 27.61 7.54 -4.59
N ASN A 68 27.64 8.56 -5.45
CA ASN A 68 28.13 9.89 -5.12
C ASN A 68 26.97 10.84 -4.72
N VAL A 69 27.09 11.47 -3.55
CA VAL A 69 26.07 12.39 -3.01
C VAL A 69 25.83 13.59 -3.95
N ARG A 70 26.88 14.17 -4.53
CA ARG A 70 26.77 15.32 -5.44
C ARG A 70 26.00 14.94 -6.70
N THR A 71 26.31 13.78 -7.29
CA THR A 71 25.58 13.25 -8.45
C THR A 71 24.11 13.05 -8.11
N MET A 72 23.80 12.49 -6.94
CA MET A 72 22.41 12.23 -6.55
C MET A 72 21.62 13.49 -6.18
N LYS A 73 22.25 14.50 -5.58
CA LYS A 73 21.64 15.83 -5.39
C LYS A 73 21.36 16.50 -6.74
N HIS A 74 22.29 16.40 -7.69
CA HIS A 74 22.10 16.95 -9.03
C HIS A 74 21.00 16.23 -9.80
N PHE A 75 20.99 14.90 -9.77
CA PHE A 75 19.93 14.09 -10.37
C PHE A 75 18.56 14.35 -9.73
N ALA A 76 18.49 14.50 -8.40
CA ALA A 76 17.25 14.89 -7.72
C ALA A 76 16.70 16.24 -8.19
N LYS A 77 17.58 17.19 -8.55
CA LYS A 77 17.18 18.46 -9.18
C LYS A 77 16.55 18.23 -10.56
N VAL A 78 17.16 17.40 -11.40
CA VAL A 78 16.59 17.02 -12.72
C VAL A 78 15.22 16.36 -12.54
N VAL A 79 15.09 15.45 -11.58
CA VAL A 79 13.81 14.82 -11.24
C VAL A 79 12.78 15.87 -10.80
N GLY A 80 13.14 16.81 -9.93
CA GLY A 80 12.24 17.90 -9.50
C GLY A 80 11.77 18.80 -10.65
N MET A 81 12.64 19.07 -11.62
CA MET A 81 12.33 19.93 -12.76
C MET A 81 11.44 19.25 -13.81
N THR A 82 11.41 17.91 -13.85
CA THR A 82 10.69 17.14 -14.88
C THR A 82 9.31 16.66 -14.42
N ILE A 83 8.97 16.79 -13.14
CA ILE A 83 7.66 16.40 -12.61
C ILE A 83 6.67 17.56 -12.80
N PRO A 84 5.56 17.37 -13.54
CA PRO A 84 4.49 18.34 -13.55
C PRO A 84 3.75 18.33 -12.21
N GLY A 85 3.64 19.50 -11.57
CA GLY A 85 2.82 19.69 -10.37
C GLY A 85 1.33 19.63 -10.67
N ARG A 86 0.56 19.08 -9.74
CA ARG A 86 -0.90 18.94 -9.84
C ARG A 86 -1.66 19.42 -8.62
N LEU A 87 -0.97 19.90 -7.59
CA LEU A 87 -1.59 20.30 -6.32
C LEU A 87 -1.62 21.82 -6.17
N ASP A 88 -0.53 22.47 -6.57
CA ASP A 88 -0.40 23.92 -6.53
C ASP A 88 -0.83 24.54 -7.86
N LYS A 89 -1.34 25.78 -7.81
CA LYS A 89 -1.64 26.56 -9.02
C LYS A 89 -0.38 26.90 -9.83
N THR A 90 0.78 26.86 -9.17
CA THR A 90 2.10 27.08 -9.75
C THR A 90 2.63 25.89 -10.56
N GLY A 91 1.96 24.73 -10.51
CA GLY A 91 2.32 23.54 -11.28
C GLY A 91 3.68 22.95 -10.92
N LYS A 92 4.15 23.14 -9.68
CA LYS A 92 5.44 22.63 -9.21
C LYS A 92 5.29 21.26 -8.56
N ALA A 93 6.34 20.47 -8.72
CA ALA A 93 6.44 19.17 -8.07
C ALA A 93 6.40 19.31 -6.55
N THR A 94 5.88 18.28 -5.88
CA THR A 94 6.00 18.21 -4.42
C THR A 94 7.29 17.53 -4.00
N THR A 95 7.81 17.88 -2.82
CA THR A 95 9.00 17.21 -2.26
C THR A 95 8.80 15.70 -2.16
N TRP A 96 7.59 15.27 -1.79
CA TRP A 96 7.20 13.86 -1.72
C TRP A 96 7.27 13.14 -3.08
N SER A 97 6.90 13.81 -4.17
CA SER A 97 6.96 13.22 -5.51
C SER A 97 8.42 12.99 -5.94
N VAL A 98 9.29 13.96 -5.70
CA VAL A 98 10.73 13.85 -5.98
C VAL A 98 11.34 12.71 -5.15
N ARG A 99 11.11 12.69 -3.84
CA ARG A 99 11.62 11.64 -2.93
C ARG A 99 11.18 10.25 -3.36
N ASN A 100 9.93 10.08 -3.77
CA ASN A 100 9.42 8.79 -4.25
C ASN A 100 10.05 8.35 -5.57
N LYS A 101 10.26 9.27 -6.50
CA LYS A 101 10.97 8.96 -7.75
C LYS A 101 12.42 8.57 -7.49
N MET A 102 13.13 9.31 -6.64
CA MET A 102 14.49 8.96 -6.22
C MET A 102 14.54 7.58 -5.56
N ARG A 103 13.60 7.26 -4.67
CA ARG A 103 13.52 5.92 -4.04
C ARG A 103 13.29 4.81 -5.06
N ARG A 104 12.42 5.02 -6.06
CA ARG A 104 12.22 4.05 -7.14
C ARG A 104 13.48 3.86 -7.97
N PHE A 105 14.15 4.96 -8.31
CA PHE A 105 15.42 4.94 -9.01
C PHE A 105 16.46 4.12 -8.25
N TYR A 106 16.75 4.43 -6.97
CA TYR A 106 17.71 3.68 -6.16
C TYR A 106 17.41 2.19 -6.18
N ASN A 107 16.17 1.83 -5.89
CA ASN A 107 15.75 0.45 -5.84
C ASN A 107 15.87 -0.27 -7.18
N MET A 108 15.73 0.44 -8.31
CA MET A 108 15.89 -0.16 -9.64
C MET A 108 17.35 -0.30 -10.02
N TRP A 109 18.13 0.77 -9.85
CA TRP A 109 19.55 0.79 -10.15
C TRP A 109 20.28 -0.32 -9.38
N GLU A 110 20.02 -0.43 -8.08
CA GLU A 110 20.65 -1.49 -7.29
C GLU A 110 20.17 -2.91 -7.66
N ARG A 111 19.03 -3.07 -8.35
CA ARG A 111 18.56 -4.38 -8.84
C ARG A 111 19.25 -4.79 -10.12
N ASP A 112 19.48 -3.82 -11.01
CA ASP A 112 20.07 -4.04 -12.32
C ASP A 112 21.59 -4.25 -12.19
N TYR A 113 22.26 -3.43 -11.37
CA TYR A 113 23.71 -3.48 -11.21
C TYR A 113 24.20 -4.41 -10.10
N LYS A 114 23.28 -4.98 -9.29
CA LYS A 114 23.61 -5.85 -8.12
C LYS A 114 24.54 -5.22 -7.08
N VAL A 115 24.70 -3.90 -7.12
CA VAL A 115 25.50 -3.11 -6.20
C VAL A 115 24.59 -2.26 -5.33
N SER A 116 24.96 -2.08 -4.06
CA SER A 116 24.23 -1.20 -3.13
C SER A 116 24.71 0.24 -3.24
N ILE A 117 23.76 1.18 -3.24
CA ILE A 117 24.04 2.61 -3.04
C ILE A 117 24.20 2.82 -1.53
N PRO A 118 25.30 3.45 -1.06
CA PRO A 118 25.50 3.72 0.36
C PRO A 118 24.29 4.41 1.00
N GLU A 119 23.90 3.95 2.19
CA GLU A 119 22.71 4.46 2.85
C GLU A 119 22.82 5.97 3.16
N GLU A 120 24.03 6.44 3.46
CA GLU A 120 24.33 7.87 3.64
C GLU A 120 23.89 8.71 2.42
N VAL A 121 24.13 8.23 1.19
CA VAL A 121 23.73 8.92 -0.02
C VAL A 121 22.21 9.05 -0.10
N LYS A 122 21.48 7.97 0.21
CA LYS A 122 20.01 7.96 0.21
C LYS A 122 19.44 8.86 1.30
N LEU A 123 20.06 8.83 2.49
CA LEU A 123 19.66 9.63 3.64
C LEU A 123 19.92 11.12 3.44
N LEU A 124 21.00 11.52 2.76
CA LEU A 124 21.34 12.92 2.52
C LEU A 124 20.51 13.59 1.42
N VAL A 125 20.01 12.83 0.44
CA VAL A 125 19.18 13.38 -0.63
C VAL A 125 17.80 13.82 -0.11
N ALA A 126 17.22 13.12 0.88
CA ALA A 126 15.91 13.50 1.40
C ALA A 126 15.90 14.90 2.06
N PRO A 127 16.80 15.23 3.01
CA PRO A 127 16.94 16.58 3.56
C PRO A 127 17.27 17.63 2.50
N TYR A 128 18.10 17.29 1.50
CA TYR A 128 18.37 18.21 0.39
C TYR A 128 17.11 18.55 -0.41
N VAL A 129 16.26 17.56 -0.68
CA VAL A 129 14.99 17.75 -1.39
C VAL A 129 14.00 18.56 -0.56
N ASP A 130 13.93 18.32 0.76
CA ASP A 130 13.01 19.01 1.66
C ASP A 130 13.51 20.41 2.09
N GLY A 131 14.80 20.69 1.95
CA GLY A 131 15.46 21.96 2.25
C GLY A 131 15.85 22.70 0.98
N GLU A 132 17.15 22.68 0.64
CA GLU A 132 17.73 23.48 -0.45
C GLU A 132 16.97 23.43 -1.77
N LEU A 133 16.43 22.26 -2.14
CA LEU A 133 15.74 22.11 -3.42
C LEU A 133 14.37 22.79 -3.44
N VAL A 134 13.71 22.89 -2.28
CA VAL A 134 12.48 23.69 -2.14
C VAL A 134 12.79 25.14 -2.47
N ASP A 135 13.84 25.69 -1.88
CA ASP A 135 14.19 27.10 -2.07
C ASP A 135 14.62 27.37 -3.52
N LYS A 136 15.35 26.42 -4.14
CA LYS A 136 15.85 26.56 -5.52
C LYS A 136 14.79 26.39 -6.60
N LEU A 137 13.81 25.50 -6.41
CA LEU A 137 12.81 25.16 -7.45
C LEU A 137 11.38 25.59 -7.11
N GLY A 138 11.13 26.08 -5.89
CA GLY A 138 9.80 26.37 -5.38
C GLY A 138 8.95 25.10 -5.21
N LEU A 139 9.54 24.00 -4.72
CA LEU A 139 8.81 22.74 -4.56
C LEU A 139 7.70 22.89 -3.50
N SER A 140 6.54 22.32 -3.78
CA SER A 140 5.43 22.33 -2.83
C SER A 140 5.64 21.28 -1.71
N ARG A 141 5.40 21.69 -0.46
CA ARG A 141 5.31 20.76 0.68
C ARG A 141 3.88 20.27 0.93
N GLU A 142 2.93 20.70 0.12
CA GLU A 142 1.53 20.32 0.28
C GLU A 142 1.33 18.84 0.01
N LYS A 143 0.41 18.26 0.78
CA LYS A 143 -0.13 16.93 0.53
C LYS A 143 -1.55 17.08 0.02
N ARG A 144 -1.92 16.22 -0.93
CA ARG A 144 -3.31 16.13 -1.37
C ARG A 144 -4.17 15.84 -0.14
N ARG A 145 -5.14 16.72 0.13
CA ARG A 145 -6.12 16.48 1.20
C ARG A 145 -6.82 15.15 0.89
N PRO A 146 -6.88 14.21 1.85
CA PRO A 146 -7.67 13.01 1.67
C PRO A 146 -9.10 13.41 1.34
N THR A 147 -9.65 12.82 0.28
CA THR A 147 -11.08 12.94 -0.03
C THR A 147 -11.76 11.74 0.60
N PHE A 148 -12.69 11.98 1.50
CA PHE A 148 -13.48 10.93 2.12
C PHE A 148 -14.85 10.85 1.45
N LEU A 149 -15.37 9.63 1.33
CA LEU A 149 -16.76 9.44 1.00
C LEU A 149 -17.59 9.83 2.22
N THR A 150 -18.52 10.76 2.06
CA THR A 150 -19.46 11.16 3.11
C THR A 150 -20.75 10.35 2.99
N ILE A 151 -21.57 10.33 4.05
CA ILE A 151 -22.91 9.72 4.02
C ILE A 151 -23.75 10.33 2.88
N ALA A 152 -23.70 11.65 2.72
CA ALA A 152 -24.39 12.34 1.62
C ALA A 152 -23.92 11.87 0.24
N ASN A 153 -22.60 11.68 0.05
CA ASN A 153 -22.07 11.15 -1.21
C ASN A 153 -22.55 9.71 -1.44
N TYR A 154 -22.58 8.88 -0.40
CA TYR A 154 -23.08 7.51 -0.50
C TYR A 154 -24.55 7.46 -0.90
N VAL A 155 -25.42 8.21 -0.21
CA VAL A 155 -26.85 8.30 -0.53
C VAL A 155 -27.04 8.78 -1.98
N HIS A 156 -26.30 9.80 -2.40
CA HIS A 156 -26.37 10.30 -3.77
C HIS A 156 -25.94 9.25 -4.79
N LEU A 157 -24.85 8.51 -4.53
CA LEU A 157 -24.40 7.45 -5.42
C LEU A 157 -25.43 6.32 -5.54
N GLN A 158 -26.10 5.95 -4.44
CA GLN A 158 -27.17 4.95 -4.47
C GLN A 158 -28.41 5.46 -5.21
N GLU A 159 -28.84 6.70 -4.98
CA GLU A 159 -29.96 7.31 -5.71
C GLU A 159 -29.67 7.40 -7.21
N GLN A 160 -28.44 7.79 -7.58
CA GLN A 160 -28.01 7.78 -8.98
C GLN A 160 -28.06 6.36 -9.53
N LEU A 161 -27.45 5.38 -8.86
CA LEU A 161 -27.40 4.01 -9.35
C LEU A 161 -28.79 3.38 -9.50
N TRP A 162 -29.73 3.61 -8.57
CA TRP A 162 -31.03 2.92 -8.54
C TRP A 162 -32.19 3.68 -9.17
N THR A 163 -32.14 5.01 -9.19
CA THR A 163 -33.30 5.83 -9.56
C THR A 163 -33.02 6.75 -10.75
N ARG A 164 -31.78 7.19 -10.94
CA ARG A 164 -31.41 8.17 -11.98
C ARG A 164 -30.35 7.67 -12.96
N ASP A 165 -30.12 6.36 -12.98
CA ASP A 165 -29.18 5.77 -13.92
C ASP A 165 -29.87 5.59 -15.27
N HIS A 166 -29.20 6.10 -16.31
CA HIS A 166 -29.64 5.97 -17.70
C HIS A 166 -28.78 4.95 -18.46
N HIS A 167 -27.89 4.24 -17.75
CA HIS A 167 -27.08 3.19 -18.33
C HIS A 167 -27.93 1.93 -18.59
N ASP A 168 -27.88 1.45 -19.83
CA ASP A 168 -28.51 0.18 -20.22
C ASP A 168 -27.54 -0.97 -19.97
N TYR A 169 -27.71 -1.64 -18.83
CA TYR A 169 -26.89 -2.76 -18.44
C TYR A 169 -27.23 -3.98 -19.30
N VAL A 170 -26.22 -4.64 -19.87
CA VAL A 170 -26.40 -5.94 -20.55
C VAL A 170 -27.09 -6.97 -19.63
N HIS A 171 -26.78 -6.91 -18.33
CA HIS A 171 -27.43 -7.69 -17.29
C HIS A 171 -27.63 -6.82 -16.04
N GLU A 172 -28.86 -6.72 -15.52
CA GLU A 172 -29.17 -6.00 -14.27
C GLU A 172 -28.37 -6.52 -13.06
N GLY A 173 -27.88 -7.76 -13.11
CA GLY A 173 -26.95 -8.28 -12.10
C GLY A 173 -25.69 -7.43 -11.94
N SER A 174 -25.19 -6.79 -13.00
CA SER A 174 -24.03 -5.89 -12.92
C SER A 174 -24.30 -4.62 -12.10
N ARG A 175 -25.55 -4.15 -12.11
CA ARG A 175 -26.01 -3.02 -11.28
C ARG A 175 -26.04 -3.42 -9.81
N VAL A 176 -26.60 -4.59 -9.51
CA VAL A 176 -26.61 -5.20 -8.16
C VAL A 176 -25.19 -5.39 -7.64
N ASP A 177 -24.28 -5.91 -8.46
CA ASP A 177 -22.86 -6.09 -8.10
C ASP A 177 -22.18 -4.75 -7.79
N SER A 178 -22.47 -3.71 -8.57
CA SER A 178 -21.94 -2.36 -8.34
C SER A 178 -22.43 -1.78 -7.00
N ALA A 179 -23.72 -1.94 -6.69
CA ALA A 179 -24.31 -1.54 -5.42
C ALA A 179 -23.65 -2.31 -4.25
N ASN A 180 -23.47 -3.62 -4.40
CA ASN A 180 -22.84 -4.47 -3.38
C ASN A 180 -21.38 -4.08 -3.13
N LEU A 181 -20.60 -3.77 -4.16
CA LEU A 181 -19.23 -3.27 -4.01
C LEU A 181 -19.18 -1.94 -3.24
N LEU A 182 -20.10 -1.02 -3.54
CA LEU A 182 -20.20 0.27 -2.85
C LEU A 182 -20.60 0.08 -1.38
N ASN A 183 -21.63 -0.72 -1.10
CA ASN A 183 -22.08 -1.06 0.25
C ASN A 183 -20.94 -1.68 1.04
N THR A 184 -20.31 -2.70 0.48
CA THR A 184 -19.21 -3.40 1.14
C THR A 184 -18.08 -2.45 1.49
N HIS A 185 -17.70 -1.55 0.58
CA HIS A 185 -16.68 -0.54 0.88
C HIS A 185 -17.11 0.41 2.00
N CYS A 186 -18.35 0.91 1.98
CA CYS A 186 -18.85 1.86 2.98
C CYS A 186 -18.96 1.23 4.37
N PHE A 187 -19.43 -0.01 4.45
CA PHE A 187 -19.68 -0.73 5.70
C PHE A 187 -18.48 -1.50 6.26
N THR A 188 -17.36 -1.61 5.54
CA THR A 188 -16.15 -2.29 6.06
C THR A 188 -14.88 -1.44 5.96
N SER A 189 -14.92 -0.34 5.20
CA SER A 189 -13.74 0.41 4.79
C SER A 189 -12.66 -0.43 4.09
N ALA A 190 -13.00 -1.65 3.64
CA ALA A 190 -12.08 -2.53 2.94
C ALA A 190 -11.65 -1.91 1.62
N ARG A 191 -10.39 -2.12 1.23
CA ARG A 191 -9.90 -1.61 -0.06
C ARG A 191 -10.56 -2.37 -1.20
N LEU A 192 -10.73 -1.72 -2.35
CA LEU A 192 -11.32 -2.35 -3.54
C LEU A 192 -10.72 -3.74 -3.86
N LYS A 193 -9.40 -3.89 -3.75
CA LYS A 193 -8.75 -5.19 -4.00
C LYS A 193 -9.12 -6.26 -2.97
N GLU A 194 -9.35 -5.89 -1.71
CA GLU A 194 -9.78 -6.82 -0.67
C GLU A 194 -11.21 -7.29 -0.97
N VAL A 195 -12.10 -6.36 -1.31
CA VAL A 195 -13.49 -6.67 -1.69
C VAL A 195 -13.55 -7.56 -2.94
N CYS A 196 -12.86 -7.19 -4.02
CA CYS A 196 -12.90 -7.95 -5.28
C CYS A 196 -12.17 -9.31 -5.23
N GLN A 197 -11.41 -9.61 -4.18
CA GLN A 197 -10.73 -10.90 -4.01
C GLN A 197 -11.40 -11.79 -2.96
N ALA A 198 -12.32 -11.24 -2.18
CA ALA A 198 -13.04 -12.02 -1.19
C ALA A 198 -13.95 -13.03 -1.88
N ILE A 199 -13.85 -14.29 -1.44
CA ILE A 199 -14.86 -15.31 -1.74
C ILE A 199 -15.83 -15.41 -0.57
N TYR A 200 -16.96 -16.10 -0.78
CA TYR A 200 -17.97 -16.30 0.27
C TYR A 200 -17.38 -16.86 1.58
N LYS A 201 -16.40 -17.76 1.48
CA LYS A 201 -15.68 -18.34 2.63
C LYS A 201 -14.80 -17.35 3.41
N ASP A 202 -14.59 -16.16 2.86
CA ASP A 202 -13.80 -15.10 3.48
C ASP A 202 -14.67 -14.11 4.24
N ILE A 203 -16.00 -14.16 4.08
CA ILE A 203 -16.92 -13.30 4.82
C ILE A 203 -17.08 -13.87 6.22
N ILE A 204 -16.89 -13.01 7.23
CA ILE A 204 -17.08 -13.34 8.64
C ILE A 204 -18.27 -12.54 9.15
N CYS A 205 -19.32 -13.25 9.56
CA CYS A 205 -20.41 -12.66 10.34
C CYS A 205 -20.11 -12.87 11.82
N MET A 206 -19.97 -11.78 12.56
CA MET A 206 -19.80 -11.79 14.01
C MET A 206 -21.06 -11.25 14.66
N ILE A 207 -21.48 -11.89 15.74
CA ILE A 207 -22.59 -11.42 16.57
C ILE A 207 -21.97 -10.95 17.88
N GLY A 208 -22.01 -9.65 18.12
CA GLY A 208 -21.67 -9.03 19.40
C GLY A 208 -22.91 -8.80 20.24
N TRP A 209 -22.72 -8.58 21.54
CA TRP A 209 -23.77 -8.06 22.42
C TRP A 209 -23.29 -6.74 23.00
N LYS A 210 -24.14 -5.72 22.92
CA LYS A 210 -23.86 -4.40 23.49
C LYS A 210 -25.15 -3.86 24.11
N ASP A 211 -25.05 -3.37 25.34
CA ASP A 211 -26.19 -2.79 26.07
C ASP A 211 -27.41 -3.75 26.19
N GLY A 212 -27.15 -5.07 26.21
CA GLY A 212 -28.22 -6.09 26.26
C GLY A 212 -28.87 -6.40 24.90
N GLU A 213 -28.43 -5.76 23.82
CA GLU A 213 -28.93 -5.99 22.46
C GLU A 213 -27.87 -6.70 21.59
N PRO A 214 -28.29 -7.59 20.66
CA PRO A 214 -27.37 -8.15 19.69
C PRO A 214 -26.96 -7.10 18.65
N GLU A 215 -25.68 -7.12 18.26
CA GLU A 215 -25.12 -6.31 17.18
C GLU A 215 -24.50 -7.24 16.13
N PHE A 216 -24.89 -7.08 14.88
CA PHE A 216 -24.28 -7.83 13.77
C PHE A 216 -23.07 -7.06 13.23
N LYS A 217 -22.01 -7.78 12.91
CA LYS A 217 -20.80 -7.22 12.28
C LYS A 217 -20.38 -8.11 11.14
N VAL A 218 -20.15 -7.51 9.99
CA VAL A 218 -19.57 -8.19 8.83
C VAL A 218 -18.13 -7.74 8.68
N ASP A 219 -17.20 -8.69 8.58
CA ASP A 219 -15.78 -8.44 8.26
C ASP A 219 -15.30 -9.45 7.22
N PHE A 220 -14.06 -9.28 6.76
CA PHE A 220 -13.41 -10.18 5.81
C PHE A 220 -12.21 -10.87 6.45
N LYS A 221 -11.92 -12.10 6.02
CA LYS A 221 -10.62 -12.73 6.22
C LYS A 221 -9.57 -11.88 5.50
N ARG A 222 -8.74 -11.20 6.28
CA ARG A 222 -7.69 -10.29 5.79
C ARG A 222 -6.44 -11.03 5.30
N GLU A 223 -6.58 -12.26 4.80
CA GLU A 223 -5.47 -13.05 4.24
C GLU A 223 -4.92 -12.44 2.95
N HIS A 224 -5.77 -11.71 2.21
CA HIS A 224 -5.40 -11.05 0.97
C HIS A 224 -5.08 -9.56 1.12
N THR A 225 -5.12 -9.02 2.35
CA THR A 225 -4.81 -7.62 2.65
C THR A 225 -3.39 -7.26 2.21
N LYS A 226 -3.27 -6.21 1.40
CA LYS A 226 -1.99 -5.79 0.81
C LYS A 226 -0.98 -5.45 1.90
N GLY A 227 0.13 -6.20 1.94
CA GLY A 227 1.23 -5.94 2.86
C GLY A 227 1.01 -6.49 4.27
N MET A 228 -0.07 -7.24 4.49
CA MET A 228 -0.39 -7.89 5.77
C MET A 228 -0.62 -9.40 5.62
N GLN A 229 -0.25 -9.98 4.48
CA GLN A 229 -0.43 -11.42 4.22
C GLN A 229 0.29 -12.26 5.28
N ASP A 230 1.52 -11.88 5.61
CA ASP A 230 2.39 -12.59 6.55
C ASP A 230 2.35 -11.98 7.97
N THR A 231 1.45 -11.02 8.22
CA THR A 231 1.39 -10.30 9.50
C THR A 231 0.31 -10.89 10.39
N PRO A 232 0.65 -11.31 11.63
CA PRO A 232 -0.34 -11.86 12.56
C PRO A 232 -1.29 -10.78 13.11
N LYS A 233 -0.83 -9.53 13.22
CA LYS A 233 -1.64 -8.37 13.63
C LYS A 233 -2.27 -7.70 12.42
N LYS A 234 -3.51 -8.04 12.12
CA LYS A 234 -4.28 -7.41 11.04
C LYS A 234 -5.12 -6.27 11.64
N PRO A 235 -5.30 -5.13 10.95
CA PRO A 235 -6.13 -4.05 11.46
C PRO A 235 -7.55 -4.59 11.67
N GLU A 236 -8.11 -4.42 12.85
CA GLU A 236 -9.50 -4.73 13.16
C GLU A 236 -10.32 -3.47 12.87
N HIS A 237 -11.17 -3.52 11.85
CA HIS A 237 -12.18 -2.49 11.61
C HIS A 237 -13.57 -3.12 11.55
N PRO A 238 -14.01 -3.84 12.61
CA PRO A 238 -15.37 -4.34 12.63
C PRO A 238 -16.31 -3.14 12.80
N LEU A 239 -17.10 -2.85 11.77
CA LEU A 239 -18.23 -1.95 11.91
C LEU A 239 -19.39 -2.70 12.57
N VAL A 240 -20.15 -1.95 13.34
CA VAL A 240 -21.14 -2.45 14.28
C VAL A 240 -22.51 -1.99 13.82
N GLU A 241 -23.38 -2.91 13.41
CA GLU A 241 -24.78 -2.62 13.15
C GLU A 241 -25.58 -2.86 14.43
N LYS A 242 -26.16 -1.81 15.00
CA LYS A 242 -27.17 -1.92 16.08
C LYS A 242 -28.50 -2.29 15.45
N ILE A 243 -29.22 -3.27 15.99
CA ILE A 243 -30.55 -3.68 15.49
C ILE A 243 -31.62 -2.58 15.65
N LYS A 244 -31.41 -1.61 16.55
CA LYS A 244 -32.24 -0.42 16.71
C LYS A 244 -31.39 0.86 16.70
N GLY A 245 -31.72 1.79 15.80
CA GLY A 245 -31.28 3.19 15.89
C GLY A 245 -32.40 4.08 16.45
N GLU A 246 -32.07 5.32 16.84
CA GLU A 246 -33.07 6.33 17.28
C GLU A 246 -34.16 6.59 16.21
N ASP A 247 -33.84 6.34 14.93
CA ASP A 247 -34.71 6.62 13.77
C ASP A 247 -35.38 5.38 13.13
N GLY A 248 -35.35 4.19 13.77
CA GLY A 248 -35.95 2.96 13.23
C GLY A 248 -34.92 1.85 12.88
N PRO A 249 -35.32 0.80 12.12
CA PRO A 249 -34.43 -0.32 11.83
C PRO A 249 -33.27 0.11 10.90
N PRO A 250 -32.10 -0.53 11.00
CA PRO A 250 -30.89 -0.12 10.30
C PRO A 250 -30.96 -0.52 8.81
N PRO A 251 -30.29 0.18 7.88
CA PRO A 251 -30.17 -0.34 6.54
C PRO A 251 -29.20 -1.52 6.53
N LEU A 252 -29.78 -2.70 6.30
CA LEU A 252 -29.13 -3.98 6.08
C LEU A 252 -28.03 -3.87 5.00
N PHE A 253 -26.95 -4.62 5.17
CA PHE A 253 -26.04 -5.07 4.10
C PHE A 253 -26.76 -5.83 2.93
N ALA A 254 -28.10 -5.82 2.89
CA ALA A 254 -28.96 -6.58 2.00
C ALA A 254 -30.38 -5.96 1.89
N GLN A 255 -30.52 -4.71 1.44
CA GLN A 255 -31.78 -4.28 0.82
C GLN A 255 -31.60 -4.04 -0.67
N PRO A 256 -31.96 -5.03 -1.52
CA PRO A 256 -32.18 -4.78 -2.94
C PRO A 256 -33.55 -4.15 -3.23
N ILE A 257 -34.49 -4.10 -2.28
CA ILE A 257 -35.88 -3.70 -2.51
C ILE A 257 -36.47 -3.13 -1.21
N LEU A 258 -36.76 -1.84 -1.19
CA LEU A 258 -37.95 -1.30 -0.50
C LEU A 258 -38.70 -0.46 -1.53
N HIS A 259 -39.36 -1.17 -2.45
CA HIS A 259 -40.75 -0.99 -2.89
C HIS A 259 -41.16 -2.19 -3.75
#